data_AF-A0A1I9LQL5-F1
#
_entry.id   AF-A0A1I9LQL5-F1
#
_cell.length_a   1.000
_cell.length_b   1.000
_cell.length_c   1.000
_cell.angle_alpha   90.00
_cell.angle_beta   90.00
_cell.angle_gamma   90.00
#
_symmetry.space_group_name_H-M   'P 1'
#
loop_
_entity.id
_entity.type
_entity.pdbx_description
1 polymer ?
#
loop_
_entity_poly.entity_id
_entity_poly.type
_entity_poly.pdbx_seq_one_letter_code
_entity_poly.pdbx_strand_id
1 'polypeptide(L)'
;MPKNKKTEWQVGDPAISVVSDQFCNPYPMDLLVKRKVQNFSKDYYEVFDPSGNLLLQIDGQAWGFNRKRVMRDPAGFTILSMRQKGLALKNKWEVHGGESKEREDLLFTVQQSQAVSLKTSVDVFLPENNNVKKTNTCDFHASGGYSNISFKVFKADALIAGVTHKFTWGSFCKGKYNFKVRVNPEVDYAFIIALLVMVDDNENWC
;
A
#
# COMPACT_ATOMS: atom_id res chain seq x y z
N MET A 1 30.15 10.14 -19.26
CA MET A 1 29.82 10.50 -17.86
C MET A 1 28.66 9.62 -17.41
N PRO A 2 28.79 8.78 -16.38
CA PRO A 2 27.65 8.04 -15.87
C PRO A 2 26.67 9.05 -15.23
N LYS A 3 25.42 9.08 -15.70
CA LYS A 3 24.34 9.80 -15.03
C LYS A 3 24.15 9.13 -13.67
N ASN A 4 24.35 9.87 -12.58
CA ASN A 4 24.02 9.42 -11.24
C ASN A 4 22.56 8.97 -11.22
N LYS A 5 22.32 7.65 -11.30
CA LYS A 5 20.98 7.09 -11.09
C LYS A 5 20.67 7.23 -9.60
N LYS A 6 19.89 8.25 -9.25
CA LYS A 6 19.42 8.44 -7.88
C LYS A 6 18.60 7.21 -7.48
N THR A 7 19.20 6.37 -6.64
CA THR A 7 18.63 5.07 -6.24
C THR A 7 17.78 5.21 -4.96
N GLU A 8 17.89 6.32 -4.24
CA GLU A 8 17.22 6.57 -2.97
C GLU A 8 16.54 7.94 -2.91
N TRP A 9 15.35 7.98 -2.30
CA TRP A 9 14.60 9.18 -1.97
C TRP A 9 15.13 9.82 -0.68
N GLN A 10 15.36 11.14 -0.67
CA GLN A 10 16.08 11.84 0.39
C GLN A 10 15.35 13.11 0.83
N VAL A 11 15.74 13.66 1.98
CA VAL A 11 15.24 14.96 2.47
C VAL A 11 15.46 16.04 1.40
N GLY A 12 14.41 16.80 1.09
CA GLY A 12 14.43 17.84 0.06
C GLY A 12 13.94 17.39 -1.33
N ASP A 13 13.62 16.10 -1.50
CA ASP A 13 12.85 15.65 -2.66
C ASP A 13 11.39 16.16 -2.59
N PRO A 14 10.72 16.39 -3.75
CA PRO A 14 9.34 16.91 -3.77
C PRO A 14 8.37 15.97 -3.07
N ALA A 15 7.46 16.47 -2.24
CA ALA A 15 6.52 15.60 -1.53
C ALA A 15 5.71 14.67 -2.46
N ILE A 16 5.52 13.43 -2.02
CA ILE A 16 4.64 12.43 -2.62
C ILE A 16 3.41 12.34 -1.74
N SER A 17 2.47 13.26 -1.96
CA SER A 17 1.17 13.30 -1.29
C SER A 17 0.10 12.74 -2.21
N VAL A 18 -0.43 11.56 -1.88
CA VAL A 18 -1.42 10.85 -2.72
C VAL A 18 -2.79 10.81 -2.06
N VAL A 19 -2.83 10.59 -0.75
CA VAL A 19 -4.05 10.60 0.06
C VAL A 19 -4.23 11.99 0.67
N SER A 20 -3.23 12.51 1.37
CA SER A 20 -3.24 13.85 1.95
C SER A 20 -1.87 14.22 2.55
N ASP A 21 -1.52 15.51 2.52
CA ASP A 21 -0.28 16.06 3.07
C ASP A 21 -0.12 15.75 4.58
N GLN A 22 -1.21 15.56 5.31
CA GLN A 22 -1.16 15.21 6.73
C GLN A 22 -0.52 13.84 7.00
N PHE A 23 -0.42 12.98 5.98
CA PHE A 23 0.24 11.68 6.04
C PHE A 23 1.69 11.73 5.56
N CYS A 24 2.24 12.92 5.28
CA CYS A 24 3.64 13.11 4.92
C CYS A 24 4.44 13.59 6.14
N ASN A 25 5.53 12.89 6.47
CA ASN A 25 6.44 13.29 7.54
C ASN A 25 7.75 13.84 6.94
N PRO A 26 8.28 14.98 7.41
CA PRO A 26 9.54 15.54 6.91
C PRO A 26 10.77 14.67 7.22
N TYR A 27 10.62 13.64 8.07
CA TYR A 27 11.67 12.71 8.41
C TYR A 27 11.28 11.27 8.04
N PRO A 28 12.26 10.36 7.85
CA PRO A 28 11.96 8.97 7.59
C PRO A 28 11.18 8.38 8.77
N MET A 29 10.12 7.64 8.47
CA MET A 29 9.22 7.08 9.47
C MET A 29 9.26 5.56 9.44
N ASP A 30 9.50 4.95 10.60
CA ASP A 30 9.34 3.51 10.81
C ASP A 30 7.94 3.23 11.34
N LEU A 31 7.22 2.35 10.67
CA LEU A 31 5.85 1.95 11.01
C LEU A 31 5.83 0.49 11.41
N LEU A 32 5.16 0.19 12.53
CA LEU A 32 4.86 -1.17 12.94
C LEU A 32 3.47 -1.55 12.46
N VAL A 33 3.41 -2.46 11.49
CA VAL A 33 2.14 -2.99 10.98
C VAL A 33 1.86 -4.33 11.64
N LYS A 34 0.66 -4.49 12.19
CA LYS A 34 0.19 -5.73 12.80
C LYS A 34 -1.01 -6.25 12.04
N ARG A 35 -0.92 -7.43 11.45
CA ARG A 35 -2.07 -8.13 10.89
C ARG A 35 -2.64 -9.08 11.93
N LYS A 36 -3.95 -8.99 12.14
CA LYS A 36 -4.69 -9.87 13.03
C LYS A 36 -5.83 -10.51 12.25
N VAL A 37 -5.86 -11.84 12.25
CA VAL A 37 -6.96 -12.62 11.66
C VAL A 37 -7.97 -12.93 12.75
N GLN A 38 -9.22 -12.51 12.57
CA GLN A 38 -10.32 -12.77 13.51
C GLN A 38 -11.07 -14.05 13.14
N ASN A 39 -11.33 -14.27 11.84
CA ASN A 39 -12.05 -15.42 11.28
C ASN A 39 -11.55 -15.65 9.84
N PHE A 40 -11.95 -16.77 9.20
CA PHE A 40 -11.60 -17.09 7.80
C PHE A 40 -11.90 -15.97 6.78
N SER A 41 -12.86 -15.07 7.05
CA SER A 41 -13.26 -14.00 6.11
C SER A 41 -12.92 -12.58 6.58
N LYS A 42 -12.38 -12.41 7.78
CA LYS A 42 -12.12 -11.09 8.39
C LYS A 42 -10.75 -11.06 9.03
N ASP A 43 -9.88 -10.26 8.44
CA ASP A 43 -8.61 -9.82 8.97
C ASP A 43 -8.59 -8.29 9.03
N TYR A 44 -7.75 -7.78 9.90
CA TYR A 44 -7.60 -6.36 10.14
C TYR A 44 -6.12 -6.03 10.36
N TYR A 45 -5.76 -4.82 9.99
CA TYR A 45 -4.42 -4.27 10.15
C TYR A 45 -4.49 -3.07 11.09
N GLU A 46 -3.52 -2.99 11.98
CA GLU A 46 -3.27 -1.82 12.80
C GLU A 46 -1.84 -1.35 12.50
N VAL A 47 -1.68 -0.04 12.30
CA VAL A 47 -0.38 0.59 12.04
C VAL A 47 -0.04 1.50 13.21
N PHE A 48 1.16 1.34 13.75
CA PHE A 48 1.66 2.11 14.88
C PHE A 48 2.96 2.84 14.52
N ASP A 49 3.20 3.97 15.17
CA ASP A 49 4.53 4.57 15.21
C ASP A 49 5.47 3.77 16.15
N PRO A 50 6.77 4.11 16.21
CA PRO A 50 7.73 3.44 17.10
C PRO A 50 7.44 3.65 18.60
N SER A 51 6.70 4.70 18.94
CA SER A 51 6.28 5.03 20.31
C SER A 51 5.08 4.19 20.77
N GLY A 52 4.42 3.47 19.85
CA GLY A 52 3.25 2.66 20.12
C GLY A 52 1.91 3.40 19.92
N ASN A 53 1.92 4.61 19.36
CA ASN A 53 0.69 5.33 19.03
C ASN A 53 0.06 4.70 17.78
N LEU A 54 -1.25 4.44 17.86
CA LEU A 54 -2.02 3.97 16.72
C LEU A 54 -2.16 5.11 15.69
N LEU A 55 -1.89 4.81 14.43
CA LEU A 55 -1.96 5.77 13.32
C LEU A 55 -3.07 5.43 12.34
N LEU A 56 -3.23 4.15 12.00
CA LEU A 56 -4.20 3.69 11.01
C LEU A 56 -4.82 2.36 11.43
N GLN A 57 -6.09 2.20 11.09
CA GLN A 57 -6.82 0.94 11.20
C GLN A 57 -7.35 0.57 9.83
N ILE A 58 -7.16 -0.68 9.41
CA ILE A 58 -7.68 -1.18 8.14
C ILE A 58 -8.46 -2.45 8.39
N ASP A 59 -9.71 -2.47 7.97
CA ASP A 59 -10.57 -3.65 8.02
C ASP A 59 -11.32 -3.84 6.71
N GLY A 60 -12.07 -4.94 6.62
CA GLY A 60 -12.97 -5.22 5.52
C GLY A 60 -12.87 -6.65 5.03
N GLN A 61 -13.54 -6.91 3.92
CA GLN A 61 -13.60 -8.23 3.31
C GLN A 61 -12.38 -8.44 2.42
N ALA A 62 -11.50 -9.35 2.84
CA ALA A 62 -10.28 -9.73 2.11
C ALA A 62 -10.50 -10.79 1.03
N TRP A 63 -11.66 -11.46 1.02
CA TRP A 63 -11.93 -12.66 0.23
C TRP A 63 -13.26 -12.59 -0.53
N GLY A 64 -13.36 -13.32 -1.64
CA GLY A 64 -14.55 -13.35 -2.51
C GLY A 64 -14.49 -12.36 -3.68
N PHE A 65 -15.59 -12.25 -4.42
CA PHE A 65 -15.64 -11.46 -5.68
C PHE A 65 -15.71 -9.94 -5.47
N ASN A 66 -16.00 -9.47 -4.25
CA ASN A 66 -16.17 -8.06 -3.90
C ASN A 66 -15.24 -7.64 -2.77
N ARG A 67 -13.92 -7.89 -2.92
CA ARG A 67 -12.94 -7.48 -1.90
C ARG A 67 -12.98 -5.97 -1.70
N LYS A 68 -13.14 -5.57 -0.45
CA LYS A 68 -13.22 -4.16 -0.02
C LYS A 68 -12.48 -4.01 1.28
N ARG A 69 -11.56 -3.04 1.32
CA ARG A 69 -10.91 -2.56 2.54
C ARG A 69 -11.26 -1.12 2.80
N VAL A 70 -11.32 -0.75 4.07
CA VAL A 70 -11.52 0.63 4.52
C VAL A 70 -10.40 0.96 5.50
N MET A 71 -9.71 2.06 5.24
CA MET A 71 -8.70 2.61 6.12
C MET A 71 -9.30 3.76 6.91
N ARG A 72 -9.06 3.76 8.23
CA ARG A 72 -9.55 4.75 9.18
C ARG A 72 -8.41 5.31 10.01
N ASP A 73 -8.62 6.53 10.49
CA ASP A 73 -7.77 7.13 11.51
C ASP A 73 -8.05 6.51 12.90
N PRO A 74 -7.30 6.90 13.95
CA PRO A 74 -7.51 6.36 15.31
C PRO A 74 -8.85 6.75 15.94
N ALA A 75 -9.51 7.79 15.43
CA ALA A 75 -10.83 8.23 15.88
C ALA A 75 -11.98 7.50 15.14
N GLY A 76 -11.65 6.70 14.12
CA GLY A 76 -12.61 5.93 13.33
C GLY A 76 -13.14 6.66 12.09
N PHE A 77 -12.62 7.85 11.75
CA PHE A 77 -12.99 8.53 10.51
C PHE A 77 -12.36 7.83 9.31
N THR A 78 -13.15 7.64 8.26
CA THR A 78 -12.68 6.98 7.04
C THR A 78 -11.73 7.88 6.25
N ILE A 79 -10.52 7.39 6.03
CA ILE A 79 -9.48 8.04 5.22
C ILE A 79 -9.64 7.66 3.75
N LEU A 80 -9.71 6.35 3.46
CA LEU A 80 -9.84 5.83 2.10
C LEU A 80 -10.53 4.47 2.05
N SER A 81 -11.04 4.14 0.87
CA SER A 81 -11.64 2.85 0.54
C SER A 81 -10.91 2.20 -0.64
N MET A 82 -10.46 0.96 -0.48
CA MET A 82 -9.84 0.15 -1.53
C MET A 82 -10.85 -0.90 -2.01
N ARG A 83 -11.07 -1.01 -3.32
CA ARG A 83 -12.06 -1.94 -3.90
C ARG A 83 -11.48 -2.67 -5.09
N GLN A 84 -11.63 -3.99 -5.11
CA GLN A 84 -11.29 -4.79 -6.27
C GLN A 84 -12.32 -4.55 -7.40
N LYS A 85 -11.85 -4.48 -8.64
CA LYS A 85 -12.67 -4.34 -9.85
C LYS A 85 -12.36 -5.48 -10.82
N GLY A 86 -13.43 -6.05 -11.39
CA GLY A 86 -13.35 -7.07 -12.43
C GLY A 86 -13.47 -8.50 -11.92
N LEU A 87 -13.57 -9.45 -12.85
CA LEU A 87 -13.51 -10.88 -12.54
C LEU A 87 -12.10 -11.24 -12.01
N ALA A 88 -12.03 -12.20 -11.09
CA ALA A 88 -10.87 -12.59 -10.27
C ALA A 88 -9.51 -12.82 -10.99
N LEU A 89 -9.48 -12.81 -12.33
CA LEU A 89 -8.28 -12.97 -13.15
C LEU A 89 -7.49 -11.67 -13.38
N LYS A 90 -8.10 -10.49 -13.22
CA LYS A 90 -7.39 -9.19 -13.29
C LYS A 90 -7.49 -8.55 -11.91
N ASN A 91 -6.44 -8.67 -11.10
CA ASN A 91 -6.33 -8.07 -9.76
C ASN A 91 -6.19 -6.55 -9.85
N LYS A 92 -7.20 -5.87 -10.40
CA LYS A 92 -7.29 -4.41 -10.44
C LYS A 92 -7.97 -3.91 -9.17
N TRP A 93 -7.37 -2.90 -8.56
CA TRP A 93 -7.94 -2.19 -7.42
C TRP A 93 -8.12 -0.71 -7.75
N GLU A 94 -9.16 -0.11 -7.17
CA GLU A 94 -9.39 1.33 -7.18
C GLU A 94 -9.47 1.82 -5.75
N VAL A 95 -8.75 2.92 -5.48
CA VAL A 95 -8.67 3.53 -4.16
C VAL A 95 -9.29 4.91 -4.23
N HIS A 96 -10.26 5.16 -3.35
CA HIS A 96 -11.01 6.41 -3.30
C HIS A 96 -10.87 7.06 -1.93
N GLY A 97 -10.90 8.39 -1.88
CA GLY A 97 -10.95 9.17 -0.64
C GLY A 97 -12.26 8.91 0.11
N GLY A 98 -12.15 8.76 1.43
CA GLY A 98 -13.29 8.48 2.29
C GLY A 98 -14.06 7.21 1.90
N GLU A 99 -15.38 7.31 1.88
CA GLU A 99 -16.29 6.20 1.51
C GLU A 99 -16.80 6.27 0.06
N SER A 100 -16.44 7.34 -0.65
CA SER A 100 -16.94 7.63 -1.99
C SER A 100 -16.56 6.55 -3.02
N LYS A 101 -17.35 6.49 -4.10
CA LYS A 101 -17.12 5.67 -5.30
C LYS A 101 -17.06 6.55 -6.57
N GLU A 102 -17.17 7.86 -6.40
CA GLU A 102 -17.21 8.81 -7.49
C GLU A 102 -15.81 9.02 -8.08
N ARG A 103 -15.75 9.37 -9.36
CA ARG A 103 -14.48 9.50 -10.09
C ARG A 103 -13.63 10.65 -9.52
N GLU A 104 -14.29 11.67 -8.99
CA GLU A 104 -13.69 12.86 -8.40
C GLU A 104 -12.91 12.53 -7.12
N ASP A 105 -13.31 11.46 -6.43
CA ASP A 105 -12.65 10.99 -5.21
C ASP A 105 -11.65 9.86 -5.48
N LEU A 106 -11.40 9.50 -6.75
CA LEU A 106 -10.40 8.49 -7.10
C LEU A 106 -9.00 9.03 -6.76
N LEU A 107 -8.28 8.33 -5.89
CA LEU A 107 -6.91 8.69 -5.50
C LEU A 107 -5.88 8.01 -6.41
N PHE A 108 -6.08 6.73 -6.71
CA PHE A 108 -5.22 5.96 -7.60
C PHE A 108 -5.84 4.61 -7.97
N THR A 109 -5.30 3.99 -9.03
CA THR A 109 -5.61 2.62 -9.44
C THR A 109 -4.37 1.75 -9.36
N VAL A 110 -4.56 0.49 -9.01
CA VAL A 110 -3.50 -0.51 -8.92
C VAL A 110 -3.81 -1.66 -9.86
N GLN A 111 -2.82 -2.09 -10.64
CA GLN A 111 -2.95 -3.19 -11.58
C GLN A 111 -1.76 -4.13 -11.41
N GLN A 112 -2.00 -5.43 -11.52
CA GLN A 112 -0.90 -6.40 -11.48
C GLN A 112 -0.04 -6.27 -12.75
N SER A 113 1.27 -6.06 -12.57
CA SER A 113 2.19 -5.79 -13.68
C SER A 113 2.39 -7.02 -14.58
N GLN A 114 2.43 -8.23 -14.01
CA GLN A 114 2.55 -9.51 -14.75
C GLN A 114 1.92 -10.69 -13.99
N ALA A 115 1.21 -11.58 -14.70
CA ALA A 115 0.46 -12.70 -14.12
C ALA A 115 1.29 -13.98 -13.86
N VAL A 116 2.58 -14.02 -14.23
CA VAL A 116 3.37 -15.28 -14.31
C VAL A 116 4.64 -15.26 -13.43
N SER A 117 4.72 -14.33 -12.49
CA SER A 117 5.87 -14.15 -11.59
C SER A 117 5.62 -14.79 -10.21
N LEU A 118 6.63 -15.43 -9.62
CA LEU A 118 6.63 -15.90 -8.22
C LEU A 118 6.54 -14.76 -7.19
N LYS A 119 6.75 -13.50 -7.63
CA LYS A 119 6.64 -12.28 -6.82
C LYS A 119 5.43 -11.48 -7.25
N THR A 120 4.61 -11.04 -6.32
CA THR A 120 3.53 -10.11 -6.62
C THR A 120 4.10 -8.73 -6.92
N SER A 121 3.74 -8.22 -8.08
CA SER A 121 4.20 -6.94 -8.60
C SER A 121 3.02 -6.19 -9.16
N VAL A 122 2.90 -4.93 -8.76
CA VAL A 122 1.78 -4.06 -9.10
C VAL A 122 2.28 -2.70 -9.58
N ASP A 123 1.59 -2.19 -10.58
CA ASP A 123 1.75 -0.85 -11.13
C ASP A 123 0.63 0.04 -10.63
N VAL A 124 1.01 1.26 -10.24
CA VAL A 124 0.11 2.26 -9.67
C VAL A 124 -0.03 3.41 -10.66
N PHE A 125 -1.26 3.84 -10.89
CA PHE A 125 -1.61 4.95 -11.77
C PHE A 125 -2.45 5.97 -11.01
N LEU A 126 -1.96 7.20 -10.94
CA LEU A 126 -2.70 8.35 -10.44
C LEU A 126 -3.77 8.79 -11.46
N PRO A 127 -4.85 9.45 -11.03
CA PRO A 127 -5.83 10.04 -11.94
C PRO A 127 -5.16 11.02 -12.91
N GLU A 128 -5.50 10.92 -14.18
CA GLU A 128 -5.02 11.88 -15.19
C GLU A 128 -5.60 13.27 -14.88
N ASN A 129 -4.74 14.27 -14.70
CA ASN A 129 -5.15 15.65 -14.96
C ASN A 129 -5.37 15.78 -16.47
N ASN A 130 -6.50 16.36 -16.90
CA ASN A 130 -6.98 16.45 -18.29
C ASN A 130 -6.00 17.05 -19.34
N ASN A 131 -4.77 17.41 -18.95
CA ASN A 131 -3.79 18.14 -19.76
C ASN A 131 -2.48 17.37 -20.05
N VAL A 132 -2.31 16.12 -19.63
CA VAL A 132 -1.05 15.36 -19.84
C VAL A 132 -1.27 14.17 -20.75
N LYS A 133 -0.45 14.08 -21.82
CA LYS A 133 -0.45 12.93 -22.76
C LYS A 133 -0.15 11.64 -21.99
N LYS A 134 -0.94 10.60 -22.29
CA LYS A 134 -0.81 9.24 -21.78
C LYS A 134 0.58 8.66 -22.07
N THR A 135 1.50 8.76 -21.12
CA THR A 135 2.72 7.95 -21.14
C THR A 135 2.33 6.56 -20.65
N ASN A 136 2.76 5.51 -21.35
CA ASN A 136 2.42 4.12 -21.00
C ASN A 136 3.23 3.61 -19.79
N THR A 137 3.56 4.51 -18.86
CA THR A 137 4.44 4.32 -17.70
C THR A 137 3.62 4.52 -16.45
N CYS A 138 3.75 3.61 -15.48
CA CYS A 138 3.14 3.78 -14.16
C CYS A 138 3.80 4.91 -13.36
N ASP A 139 3.04 5.51 -12.45
CA ASP A 139 3.54 6.57 -11.55
C ASP A 139 4.39 5.98 -10.43
N PHE A 140 3.98 4.81 -9.94
CA PHE A 140 4.71 4.04 -8.94
C PHE A 140 4.69 2.56 -9.28
N HIS A 141 5.70 1.86 -8.79
CA HIS A 141 5.82 0.42 -8.89
C HIS A 141 6.02 -0.17 -7.49
N ALA A 142 5.19 -1.15 -7.14
CA ALA A 142 5.38 -1.90 -5.90
C ALA A 142 5.64 -3.37 -6.23
N SER A 143 6.62 -3.96 -5.54
CA SER A 143 6.96 -5.37 -5.67
C SER A 143 7.06 -6.00 -4.28
N GLY A 144 6.59 -7.23 -4.17
CA GLY A 144 6.40 -7.92 -2.90
C GLY A 144 6.30 -9.43 -3.08
N GLY A 145 6.29 -10.13 -1.95
CA GLY A 145 6.12 -11.58 -1.93
C GLY A 145 5.81 -12.03 -0.52
N TYR A 146 4.65 -12.63 -0.28
CA TYR A 146 4.13 -13.03 1.03
C TYR A 146 5.07 -14.00 1.72
N SER A 147 5.58 -14.98 0.95
CA SER A 147 6.57 -15.97 1.38
C SER A 147 7.83 -15.31 1.98
N ASN A 148 8.17 -14.12 1.49
CA ASN A 148 9.39 -13.40 1.85
C ASN A 148 9.16 -11.96 2.37
N ILE A 149 7.91 -11.57 2.71
CA ILE A 149 7.46 -10.21 3.10
C ILE A 149 8.44 -9.11 2.66
N SER A 150 8.76 -9.10 1.36
CA SER A 150 9.79 -8.24 0.77
C SER A 150 9.10 -7.14 -0.03
N PHE A 151 8.27 -6.35 0.64
CA PHE A 151 7.53 -5.27 -0.01
C PHE A 151 8.43 -4.06 -0.19
N LYS A 152 8.47 -3.53 -1.41
CA LYS A 152 9.21 -2.31 -1.78
C LYS A 152 8.35 -1.49 -2.73
N VAL A 153 8.36 -0.18 -2.54
CA VAL A 153 7.66 0.79 -3.39
C VAL A 153 8.68 1.74 -4.01
N PHE A 154 8.52 1.99 -5.29
CA PHE A 154 9.41 2.80 -6.10
C PHE A 154 8.63 3.90 -6.82
N LYS A 155 9.24 5.08 -6.92
CA LYS A 155 8.87 6.13 -7.87
C LYS A 155 9.96 6.19 -8.92
N ALA A 156 9.62 5.81 -10.16
CA ALA A 156 10.62 5.45 -11.17
C ALA A 156 11.64 4.42 -10.61
N ASP A 157 12.93 4.77 -10.55
CA ASP A 157 14.00 3.91 -10.03
C ASP A 157 14.31 4.15 -8.53
N ALA A 158 13.68 5.15 -7.88
CA ALA A 158 13.98 5.54 -6.50
C ALA A 158 13.12 4.76 -5.49
N LEU A 159 13.77 4.11 -4.53
CA LEU A 159 13.07 3.46 -3.41
C LEU A 159 12.46 4.53 -2.49
N ILE A 160 11.15 4.47 -2.27
CA ILE A 160 10.41 5.43 -1.42
C ILE A 160 9.88 4.80 -0.13
N ALA A 161 9.67 3.48 -0.11
CA ALA A 161 9.33 2.75 1.10
C ALA A 161 9.63 1.25 0.95
N GLY A 162 9.76 0.55 2.08
CA GLY A 162 9.85 -0.91 2.07
C GLY A 162 9.86 -1.55 3.44
N VAL A 163 9.64 -2.86 3.47
CA VAL A 163 9.70 -3.67 4.70
C VAL A 163 11.15 -3.89 5.11
N THR A 164 11.48 -3.56 6.35
CA THR A 164 12.84 -3.67 6.91
C THR A 164 13.00 -4.87 7.83
N HIS A 165 11.97 -5.24 8.58
CA HIS A 165 12.01 -6.38 9.50
C HIS A 165 10.67 -7.12 9.56
N LYS A 166 10.75 -8.41 9.82
CA LYS A 166 9.59 -9.27 10.07
C LYS A 166 9.63 -9.81 11.48
N PHE A 167 8.49 -9.80 12.12
CA PHE A 167 8.28 -10.39 13.44
C PHE A 167 7.09 -11.35 13.33
N THR A 168 7.39 -12.64 13.20
CA THR A 168 6.36 -13.69 13.27
C THR A 168 6.20 -14.10 14.73
N TRP A 169 4.99 -13.98 15.28
CA TRP A 169 4.68 -14.48 16.62
C TRP A 169 3.58 -15.53 16.51
N GLY A 170 3.97 -16.80 16.54
CA GLY A 170 3.07 -17.95 16.40
C GLY A 170 3.31 -18.79 15.13
N SER A 171 2.66 -19.96 15.07
CA SER A 171 2.71 -20.85 13.90
C SER A 171 2.08 -20.16 12.67
N PHE A 172 2.72 -20.32 11.51
CA PHE A 172 2.31 -19.83 10.18
C PHE A 172 0.81 -20.08 9.89
N CYS A 173 0.25 -21.17 10.43
CA CYS A 173 -1.17 -21.52 10.29
C CYS A 173 -2.16 -20.63 11.09
N LYS A 174 -1.69 -19.69 11.93
CA LYS A 174 -2.55 -18.75 12.68
C LYS A 174 -2.69 -17.37 12.03
N GLY A 175 -2.01 -17.10 10.90
CA GLY A 175 -2.21 -15.90 10.08
C GLY A 175 -1.89 -14.55 10.74
N LYS A 176 -1.21 -14.54 11.89
CA LYS A 176 -0.81 -13.31 12.61
C LYS A 176 0.67 -13.05 12.39
N TYR A 177 0.99 -11.86 11.88
CA TYR A 177 2.38 -11.41 11.74
C TYR A 177 2.45 -9.90 11.86
N ASN A 178 3.61 -9.45 12.31
CA ASN A 178 3.95 -8.04 12.41
C ASN A 178 5.19 -7.77 11.56
N PHE A 179 5.30 -6.58 10.99
CA PHE A 179 6.49 -6.18 10.25
C PHE A 179 6.72 -4.68 10.40
N LYS A 180 7.97 -4.29 10.21
CA LYS A 180 8.36 -2.88 10.16
C LYS A 180 8.44 -2.44 8.71
N VAL A 181 7.79 -1.33 8.41
CA VAL A 181 7.88 -0.62 7.13
C VAL A 181 8.63 0.66 7.37
N ARG A 182 9.66 0.93 6.57
CA ARG A 182 10.30 2.24 6.53
C ARG A 182 9.73 3.04 5.37
N VAL A 183 9.29 4.24 5.66
CA VAL A 183 8.78 5.22 4.69
C VAL A 183 9.76 6.39 4.67
N ASN A 184 10.17 6.82 3.46
CA ASN A 184 11.11 7.92 3.31
C ASN A 184 10.45 9.28 3.60
N PRO A 185 11.26 10.34 3.84
CA PRO A 185 10.76 11.68 4.06
C PRO A 185 9.81 12.15 2.96
N GLU A 186 8.79 12.91 3.34
CA GLU A 186 7.82 13.54 2.45
C GLU A 186 7.03 12.54 1.59
N VAL A 187 6.95 11.27 2.02
CA VAL A 187 6.15 10.24 1.37
C VAL A 187 4.93 9.92 2.22
N ASP A 188 3.75 9.95 1.59
CA ASP A 188 2.47 9.63 2.20
C ASP A 188 2.44 8.19 2.73
N TYR A 189 2.44 8.02 4.05
CA TYR A 189 2.45 6.68 4.63
C TYR A 189 1.10 5.95 4.50
N ALA A 190 -0.03 6.66 4.40
CA ALA A 190 -1.33 6.03 4.19
C ALA A 190 -1.39 5.36 2.80
N PHE A 191 -0.83 6.03 1.78
CA PHE A 191 -0.62 5.47 0.45
C PHE A 191 0.23 4.20 0.47
N ILE A 192 1.40 4.24 1.14
CA ILE A 192 2.30 3.08 1.24
C ILE A 192 1.61 1.88 1.92
N ILE A 193 0.89 2.13 3.02
CA ILE A 193 0.17 1.09 3.74
C ILE A 193 -0.96 0.50 2.89
N ALA A 194 -1.70 1.33 2.14
CA ALA A 194 -2.74 0.85 1.25
C ALA A 194 -2.19 -0.11 0.17
N LEU A 195 -1.07 0.25 -0.46
CA LEU A 195 -0.40 -0.63 -1.43
C LEU A 195 0.03 -1.96 -0.81
N LEU A 196 0.59 -1.90 0.40
CA LEU A 196 1.03 -3.09 1.10
C LEU A 196 -0.15 -4.05 1.37
N VAL A 197 -1.25 -3.53 1.91
CA VAL A 197 -2.45 -4.34 2.19
C VAL A 197 -3.01 -4.95 0.92
N MET A 198 -3.06 -4.22 -0.19
CA MET A 198 -3.55 -4.77 -1.47
C MET A 198 -2.63 -5.84 -2.06
N VAL A 199 -1.31 -5.67 -1.94
CA VAL A 199 -0.35 -6.71 -2.36
C VAL A 199 -0.49 -7.96 -1.49
N ASP A 200 -0.66 -7.79 -0.18
CA ASP A 200 -0.88 -8.90 0.75
C ASP A 200 -2.18 -9.65 0.46
N ASP A 201 -3.29 -8.93 0.24
CA ASP A 201 -4.59 -9.50 -0.12
C ASP A 201 -4.53 -10.29 -1.45
N ASN A 202 -3.72 -9.85 -2.42
CA ASN A 202 -3.56 -10.55 -3.69
C ASN A 202 -2.80 -11.88 -3.57
N GLU A 203 -2.03 -12.10 -2.50
CA GLU A 203 -1.20 -13.31 -2.31
C GLU A 203 -1.82 -14.33 -1.35
N ASN A 204 -2.63 -13.87 -0.40
CA ASN A 204 -3.39 -14.77 0.45
C ASN A 204 -4.52 -15.40 -0.38
N TRP A 205 -4.31 -16.65 -0.81
CA TRP A 205 -5.31 -17.52 -1.43
C TRP A 205 -5.71 -18.73 -0.56
N CYS A 206 -5.17 -18.85 0.66
CA CYS A 206 -5.48 -19.90 1.63
C CYS A 206 -6.95 -19.97 2.08
#